data_AF-A0A285PTV3-F1
#
_entry.id   AF-A0A285PTV3-F1
#
_cell.length_a   1.000
_cell.length_b   1.000
_cell.length_c   1.000
_cell.angle_alpha   90.00
_cell.angle_beta   90.00
_cell.angle_gamma   90.00
#
_symmetry.space_group_name_H-M   'P 1'
#
loop_
_entity.id
_entity.type
_entity.pdbx_description
1 polymer ?
#
loop_
_entity_poly.entity_id
_entity_poly.type
_entity_poly.pdbx_seq_one_letter_code
_entity_poly.pdbx_strand_id
1 'polypeptide(L)'
;MKYQVTSIAAKAFANNKKLTKIVIPASVRSIGKQAFSGCKNLKSITIKTTYLTKKSIGAKAFKGIHAKATIKVPKKQKKAYQKFLKTKGIGKGVKIK
;
A
#
# COMPACT_ATOMS: atom_id res chain seq x y z
N MET A 1 7.81 -19.02 -19.50
CA MET A 1 7.31 -19.09 -18.11
C MET A 1 6.92 -17.70 -17.62
N LYS A 2 5.85 -17.55 -16.85
CA LYS A 2 5.36 -16.25 -16.34
C LYS A 2 5.41 -16.24 -14.82
N TYR A 3 6.36 -15.49 -14.26
CA TYR A 3 6.44 -15.30 -12.81
C TYR A 3 5.41 -14.26 -12.36
N GLN A 4 4.67 -14.59 -11.30
CA GLN A 4 3.74 -13.67 -10.68
C GLN A 4 4.34 -13.06 -9.43
N VAL A 5 4.22 -11.74 -9.29
CA VAL A 5 4.55 -11.05 -8.04
C VAL A 5 3.40 -11.31 -7.06
N THR A 6 3.63 -12.17 -6.08
CA THR A 6 2.64 -12.56 -5.06
C THR A 6 2.85 -11.84 -3.74
N SER A 7 4.02 -11.27 -3.48
CA SER A 7 4.33 -10.60 -2.23
C SER A 7 5.26 -9.40 -2.43
N ILE A 8 5.16 -8.44 -1.52
CA ILE A 8 6.12 -7.34 -1.39
C ILE A 8 6.81 -7.50 -0.04
N ALA A 9 8.14 -7.66 -0.05
CA ALA A 9 8.91 -7.95 1.15
C ALA A 9 8.91 -6.80 2.17
N ALA A 10 9.29 -7.12 3.41
CA ALA A 10 9.50 -6.11 4.44
C ALA A 10 10.58 -5.12 3.99
N LYS A 11 10.34 -3.82 4.23
CA LYS A 11 11.23 -2.71 3.86
C LYS A 11 11.62 -2.61 2.36
N ALA A 12 10.97 -3.34 1.45
CA ALA A 12 11.36 -3.42 0.02
C ALA A 12 11.58 -2.06 -0.67
N PHE A 13 10.79 -1.04 -0.32
CA PHE A 13 10.91 0.34 -0.82
C PHE A 13 11.09 1.35 0.31
N ALA A 14 11.57 0.92 1.48
CA ALA A 14 11.73 1.81 2.61
C ALA A 14 12.66 3.00 2.28
N ASN A 15 12.27 4.19 2.71
CA ASN A 15 12.96 5.45 2.52
C ASN A 15 13.23 5.84 1.05
N ASN A 16 12.54 5.22 0.09
CA ASN A 16 12.66 5.62 -1.31
C ASN A 16 11.99 6.99 -1.53
N LYS A 17 12.82 8.04 -1.58
CA LYS A 17 12.38 9.43 -1.80
C LYS A 17 12.07 9.74 -3.26
N LYS A 18 12.41 8.87 -4.21
CA LYS A 18 12.12 9.08 -5.65
C LYS A 18 10.80 8.46 -6.09
N LEU A 19 10.26 7.51 -5.34
CA LEU A 19 9.03 6.80 -5.69
C LEU A 19 7.81 7.72 -5.60
N THR A 20 7.18 8.02 -6.73
CA THR A 20 6.01 8.93 -6.81
C THR A 20 4.69 8.21 -7.00
N LYS A 21 4.69 7.06 -7.68
CA LYS A 21 3.50 6.28 -8.03
C LYS A 21 3.80 4.78 -7.98
N ILE A 22 2.83 3.99 -7.51
CA ILE A 22 2.87 2.52 -7.58
C ILE A 22 1.54 1.91 -8.00
N VAL A 23 1.63 0.74 -8.62
CA VAL A 23 0.49 -0.16 -8.87
C VAL A 23 0.78 -1.49 -8.19
N ILE A 24 -0.09 -1.88 -7.25
CA ILE A 24 -0.07 -3.20 -6.61
C ILE A 24 -0.98 -4.13 -7.44
N PRO A 25 -0.41 -5.12 -8.16
CA PRO A 25 -1.17 -5.95 -9.09
C PRO A 25 -2.14 -6.91 -8.39
N ALA A 26 -3.06 -7.50 -9.17
CA ALA A 26 -4.11 -8.39 -8.65
C ALA A 26 -3.58 -9.70 -8.05
N SER A 27 -2.35 -10.08 -8.41
CA SER A 27 -1.66 -11.27 -7.89
C SER A 27 -1.10 -11.09 -6.48
N VAL A 28 -0.95 -9.86 -5.97
CA VAL A 28 -0.35 -9.65 -4.65
C VAL A 28 -1.27 -10.12 -3.54
N ARG A 29 -0.71 -10.95 -2.67
CA ARG A 29 -1.36 -11.56 -1.50
C ARG A 29 -0.85 -10.96 -0.19
N SER A 30 0.36 -10.39 -0.15
CA SER A 30 0.92 -9.81 1.08
C SER A 30 1.84 -8.61 0.84
N ILE A 31 1.89 -7.72 1.84
CA ILE A 31 2.79 -6.55 1.89
C ILE A 31 3.49 -6.57 3.25
N GLY A 32 4.82 -6.58 3.25
CA GLY A 32 5.63 -6.68 4.45
C GLY A 32 5.61 -5.46 5.36
N LYS A 33 6.14 -5.64 6.57
CA LYS A 33 6.35 -4.55 7.55
C LYS A 33 7.19 -3.44 6.91
N GLN A 34 6.74 -2.19 7.05
CA GLN A 34 7.44 -1.01 6.55
C GLN A 34 7.78 -1.01 5.04
N ALA A 35 7.10 -1.82 4.22
CA ALA A 35 7.42 -1.98 2.79
C ALA A 35 7.59 -0.66 2.02
N PHE A 36 6.76 0.36 2.31
CA PHE A 36 6.81 1.70 1.71
C PHE A 36 7.03 2.78 2.78
N SER A 37 7.63 2.42 3.92
CA SER A 37 7.84 3.37 5.01
C SER A 37 8.82 4.47 4.57
N GLY A 38 8.51 5.73 4.82
CA GLY A 38 9.39 6.86 4.48
C GLY A 38 9.41 7.25 3.00
N CYS A 39 8.51 6.69 2.17
CA CYS A 39 8.33 7.09 0.77
C CYS A 39 7.64 8.48 0.67
N LYS A 40 8.32 9.55 1.08
CA LYS A 40 7.73 10.90 1.24
C LYS A 40 7.09 11.47 -0.03
N ASN A 41 7.59 11.09 -1.21
CA ASN A 41 7.09 11.56 -2.50
C ASN A 41 6.02 10.65 -3.12
N LEU A 42 5.66 9.53 -2.47
CA LEU A 42 4.66 8.60 -2.99
C LEU A 42 3.25 9.19 -2.86
N LYS A 43 2.76 9.75 -3.95
CA LYS A 43 1.47 10.47 -4.04
C LYS A 43 0.34 9.61 -4.57
N SER A 44 0.63 8.60 -5.40
CA SER A 44 -0.39 7.80 -6.08
C SER A 44 -0.16 6.30 -5.87
N ILE A 45 -1.10 5.63 -5.21
CA ILE A 45 -1.07 4.19 -4.99
C ILE A 45 -2.34 3.61 -5.61
N THR A 46 -2.21 2.64 -6.51
CA THR A 46 -3.35 1.90 -7.06
C THR A 46 -3.26 0.45 -6.62
N ILE A 47 -4.25 -0.02 -5.86
CA ILE A 47 -4.35 -1.42 -5.42
C ILE A 47 -5.38 -2.13 -6.29
N LYS A 48 -4.94 -3.10 -7.09
CA LYS A 48 -5.80 -3.92 -7.94
C LYS A 48 -6.22 -5.24 -7.28
N THR A 49 -5.42 -5.75 -6.34
CA THR A 49 -5.73 -6.99 -5.61
C THR A 49 -6.94 -6.83 -4.71
N THR A 50 -7.73 -7.90 -4.62
CA THR A 50 -8.87 -8.09 -3.72
C THR A 50 -8.57 -9.04 -2.58
N TYR A 51 -7.30 -9.49 -2.46
CA TYR A 51 -6.86 -10.50 -1.51
C TYR A 51 -6.21 -9.92 -0.25
N LEU A 52 -5.90 -8.61 -0.22
CA LEU A 52 -5.31 -8.01 0.97
C LEU A 52 -6.34 -7.85 2.08
N THR A 53 -5.94 -8.27 3.27
CA THR A 53 -6.65 -8.14 4.54
C THR A 53 -5.79 -7.40 5.56
N LYS A 54 -6.36 -7.07 6.73
CA LYS A 54 -5.63 -6.52 7.88
C LYS A 54 -4.41 -7.37 8.28
N LYS A 55 -4.47 -8.70 8.13
CA LYS A 55 -3.38 -9.62 8.49
C LYS A 55 -2.27 -9.64 7.44
N SER A 56 -2.63 -9.54 6.16
CA SER A 56 -1.68 -9.62 5.05
C SER A 56 -0.81 -8.38 4.82
N ILE A 57 -1.10 -7.27 5.52
CA ILE A 57 -0.32 -6.04 5.43
C ILE A 57 0.41 -5.82 6.75
N GLY A 58 1.74 -5.76 6.68
CA GLY A 58 2.61 -5.57 7.83
C GLY A 58 2.42 -4.22 8.51
N ALA A 59 2.83 -4.14 9.77
CA ALA A 59 2.77 -2.92 10.54
C ALA A 59 3.55 -1.79 9.84
N LYS A 60 3.01 -0.56 9.90
CA LYS A 60 3.66 0.65 9.35
C LYS A 60 4.03 0.54 7.85
N ALA A 61 3.40 -0.36 7.09
CA ALA A 61 3.71 -0.59 5.67
C ALA A 61 3.71 0.70 4.84
N PHE A 62 2.85 1.65 5.17
CA PHE A 62 2.73 2.94 4.48
C PHE A 62 3.07 4.14 5.39
N LYS A 63 3.85 3.92 6.46
CA LYS A 63 4.21 5.01 7.39
C LYS A 63 5.07 6.06 6.69
N GLY A 64 4.61 7.30 6.67
CA GLY A 64 5.38 8.42 6.13
C GLY A 64 5.38 8.51 4.60
N ILE A 65 4.37 7.94 3.93
CA ILE A 65 4.03 8.33 2.55
C ILE A 65 3.55 9.78 2.50
N HIS A 66 3.45 10.36 1.29
CA HIS A 66 3.03 11.75 1.11
C HIS A 66 1.72 12.05 1.86
N ALA A 67 1.68 13.15 2.62
CA ALA A 67 0.57 13.47 3.54
C ALA A 67 -0.80 13.56 2.84
N LYS A 68 -0.82 14.03 1.58
CA LYS A 68 -2.00 14.14 0.72
C LYS A 68 -2.09 13.01 -0.33
N ALA A 69 -1.43 11.87 -0.11
CA ALA A 69 -1.45 10.76 -1.06
C ALA A 69 -2.88 10.26 -1.33
N THR A 70 -3.08 9.68 -2.50
CA THR A 70 -4.34 9.04 -2.91
C THR A 70 -4.12 7.56 -3.12
N ILE A 71 -4.91 6.74 -2.43
CA ILE A 71 -4.94 5.28 -2.58
C ILE A 71 -6.24 4.90 -3.30
N LYS A 72 -6.13 4.44 -4.54
CA LYS A 72 -7.25 3.86 -5.29
C LYS A 72 -7.37 2.38 -4.95
N VAL A 73 -8.55 1.94 -4.52
CA VAL A 73 -8.80 0.55 -4.08
C VAL A 73 -9.96 -0.10 -4.86
N PRO A 74 -10.11 -1.43 -4.83
CA PRO A 74 -11.23 -2.09 -5.50
C PRO A 74 -12.59 -1.61 -4.95
N LYS A 75 -13.48 -1.14 -5.83
CA LYS A 75 -14.78 -0.54 -5.47
C LYS A 75 -15.58 -1.42 -4.50
N LYS A 76 -15.68 -2.73 -4.80
CA LYS A 76 -16.42 -3.71 -4.00
C LYS A 76 -15.90 -3.85 -2.56
N GLN A 77 -14.62 -3.57 -2.30
CA GLN A 77 -13.98 -3.74 -0.99
C GLN A 77 -13.55 -2.43 -0.35
N LYS A 78 -13.96 -1.28 -0.91
CA LYS A 78 -13.53 0.05 -0.49
C LYS A 78 -13.66 0.29 1.02
N LYS A 79 -14.80 -0.06 1.62
CA LYS A 79 -15.04 0.09 3.07
C LYS A 79 -14.04 -0.71 3.91
N ALA A 80 -13.75 -1.96 3.51
CA ALA A 80 -12.78 -2.80 4.21
C ALA A 80 -11.36 -2.22 4.10
N TYR A 81 -10.93 -1.84 2.90
CA TYR A 81 -9.63 -1.20 2.67
C TYR A 81 -9.49 0.09 3.46
N GLN A 82 -10.53 0.93 3.49
CA GLN A 82 -10.55 2.15 4.29
C GLN A 82 -10.31 1.86 5.78
N LYS A 83 -10.94 0.81 6.32
CA LYS A 83 -10.80 0.43 7.73
C LYS A 83 -9.39 -0.07 8.03
N PHE A 84 -8.87 -1.05 7.27
CA PHE A 84 -7.59 -1.66 7.64
C PHE A 84 -6.39 -0.83 7.20
N LEU A 85 -6.41 -0.10 6.07
CA LEU A 85 -5.24 0.69 5.64
C LEU A 85 -4.90 1.81 6.62
N LYS A 86 -5.92 2.40 7.28
CA LYS A 86 -5.73 3.37 8.39
C LYS A 86 -4.86 2.81 9.51
N THR A 87 -4.93 1.50 9.76
CA THR A 87 -4.10 0.83 10.78
C THR A 87 -2.66 0.55 10.32
N LYS A 88 -2.30 0.83 9.07
CA LYS A 88 -1.01 0.48 8.45
C LYS A 88 -0.06 1.67 8.27
N GLY A 89 -0.30 2.74 9.02
CA GLY A 89 0.60 3.90 9.13
C GLY A 89 0.34 5.03 8.15
N ILE A 90 -0.74 4.98 7.36
CA ILE A 90 -1.12 6.11 6.50
C ILE A 90 -1.48 7.34 7.36
N GLY A 91 -1.15 8.53 6.87
CA GLY A 91 -1.50 9.79 7.54
C GLY A 91 -2.99 10.15 7.43
N LYS A 92 -3.48 11.01 8.33
CA LYS A 92 -4.89 11.47 8.36
C LYS A 92 -5.34 12.15 7.06
N GLY A 93 -4.43 12.82 6.34
CA GLY A 93 -4.71 13.51 5.08
C GLY A 93 -4.75 12.60 3.83
N VAL A 94 -4.47 11.30 3.98
CA VAL A 94 -4.45 10.36 2.86
C VAL A 94 -5.88 10.02 2.44
N LYS A 95 -6.19 10.20 1.16
CA LYS A 95 -7.50 9.90 0.58
C LYS A 95 -7.54 8.45 0.09
N ILE A 96 -8.49 7.65 0.57
CA ILE A 96 -8.75 6.29 0.07
C ILE A 96 -10.06 6.32 -0.72
N LYS A 97 -9.98 6.08 -2.03
CA LYS A 97 -11.12 6.21 -2.94
C LYS A 97 -11.35 5.00 -3.84
#